data_AF-A0A0R2JST1-F1
#
_entry.id   AF-A0A0R2JST1-F1
#
_cell.length_a   1.000
_cell.length_b   1.000
_cell.length_c   1.000
_cell.angle_alpha   90.00
_cell.angle_beta   90.00
_cell.angle_gamma   90.00
#
_symmetry.space_group_name_H-M   'P 1'
#
loop_
_entity.id
_entity.type
_entity.pdbx_description
1 polymer ?
#
loop_
_entity_poly.entity_id
_entity_poly.type
_entity_poly.pdbx_seq_one_letter_code
_entity_poly.pdbx_strand_id
1 'polypeptide(L)'
;MDVLEFNFYNNLKNRLQKVQAEIVQENKLYIKKITNIRQLKNDYDVETIDQLASVLNGGNESQETEDIKNALNNHDKSFLVDNMKNLDHEAYETINDMKNEEKDVAEQLESATKFYKEFVMPILGKMKSNRLIRIDSINSSGNNVDTYLEIDYFSTFDDFKEDFKAASFVPEVIEKHLKDKTSISVIFTEDNYPNKYDITFIA
;
A
#
# COMPACT_ATOMS: atom_id res chain seq x y z
N MET A 1 -19.07 -3.79 -12.15
CA MET A 1 -17.78 -4.25 -11.62
C MET A 1 -16.91 -3.04 -11.44
N ASP A 2 -16.33 -2.92 -10.26
CA ASP A 2 -15.51 -1.79 -9.80
C ASP A 2 -14.19 -2.36 -9.27
N VAL A 3 -13.12 -1.57 -9.27
CA VAL A 3 -11.83 -1.99 -8.69
C VAL A 3 -11.97 -2.28 -7.19
N LEU A 4 -12.94 -1.64 -6.52
CA LEU A 4 -13.29 -1.89 -5.11
C LEU A 4 -13.82 -3.30 -4.85
N GLU A 5 -14.16 -4.07 -5.88
CA GLU A 5 -14.56 -5.48 -5.73
C GLU A 5 -13.34 -6.40 -5.52
N PHE A 6 -12.12 -5.93 -5.76
CA PHE A 6 -10.89 -6.73 -5.61
C PHE A 6 -10.21 -6.52 -4.25
N ASN A 7 -10.04 -7.62 -3.51
CA ASN A 7 -9.52 -7.61 -2.14
C ASN A 7 -8.05 -7.17 -2.05
N PHE A 8 -7.20 -7.55 -3.00
CA PHE A 8 -5.81 -7.07 -3.06
C PHE A 8 -5.74 -5.54 -3.15
N TYR A 9 -6.55 -4.92 -4.03
CA TYR A 9 -6.66 -3.46 -4.12
C TYR A 9 -7.12 -2.84 -2.79
N ASN A 10 -8.15 -3.41 -2.17
CA ASN A 10 -8.66 -2.91 -0.90
C ASN A 10 -7.64 -3.05 0.24
N ASN A 11 -6.88 -4.14 0.28
CA ASN A 11 -5.82 -4.37 1.26
C ASN A 11 -4.69 -3.33 1.11
N LEU A 12 -4.24 -3.06 -0.11
CA LEU A 12 -3.24 -2.02 -0.37
C LEU A 12 -3.77 -0.63 0.02
N LYS A 13 -5.01 -0.30 -0.37
CA LYS A 13 -5.66 0.96 -0.01
C LYS A 13 -5.76 1.14 1.51
N ASN A 14 -6.18 0.10 2.22
CA ASN A 14 -6.31 0.11 3.68
C ASN A 14 -4.93 0.19 4.36
N ARG A 15 -3.92 -0.52 3.83
CA ARG A 15 -2.55 -0.45 4.37
C ARG A 15 -1.96 0.95 4.18
N LEU A 16 -2.13 1.56 3.01
CA LEU A 16 -1.66 2.92 2.75
C LEU A 16 -2.24 3.92 3.75
N GLN A 17 -3.56 3.88 3.97
CA GLN A 17 -4.23 4.73 4.96
C GLN A 17 -3.71 4.47 6.39
N LYS A 18 -3.47 3.21 6.74
CA LYS A 18 -2.94 2.82 8.04
C LYS A 18 -1.52 3.35 8.26
N VAL A 19 -0.61 3.15 7.29
CA VAL A 19 0.78 3.64 7.37
C VAL A 19 0.81 5.16 7.48
N GLN A 20 0.01 5.87 6.69
CA GLN A 20 -0.11 7.34 6.78
C GLN A 20 -0.56 7.80 8.17
N ALA A 21 -1.53 7.11 8.77
CA ALA A 21 -1.98 7.41 10.12
C ALA A 21 -0.89 7.11 11.18
N GLU A 22 -0.16 6.00 11.02
CA GLU A 22 0.98 5.61 11.87
C GLU A 22 2.09 6.68 11.81
N ILE A 23 2.48 7.16 10.62
CA ILE A 23 3.46 8.25 10.45
C ILE A 23 3.01 9.52 11.19
N VAL A 24 1.75 9.92 11.05
CA VAL A 24 1.21 11.11 11.73
C VAL A 24 1.23 10.93 13.26
N GLN A 25 0.92 9.72 13.73
CA GLN A 25 0.96 9.39 15.15
C GLN A 25 2.38 9.41 15.71
N GLU A 26 3.34 8.81 15.03
CA GLU A 26 4.75 8.79 15.45
C GLU A 26 5.34 10.20 15.48
N ASN A 27 5.06 11.03 14.47
CA ASN A 27 5.48 12.44 14.50
C ASN A 27 4.89 13.20 15.70
N LYS A 28 3.64 12.90 16.10
CA LYS A 28 3.04 13.50 17.31
C LYS A 28 3.71 13.01 18.59
N LEU A 29 4.06 11.73 18.67
CA LEU A 29 4.76 11.15 19.81
C LEU A 29 6.17 11.76 19.95
N TYR A 30 6.91 11.83 18.85
CA TYR A 30 8.20 12.52 18.77
C TYR A 30 8.10 13.96 19.26
N ILE A 31 7.18 14.76 18.70
CA ILE A 31 6.99 16.15 19.12
C ILE A 31 6.68 16.25 20.61
N LYS A 32 5.83 15.37 21.14
CA LYS A 32 5.48 15.36 22.57
C LYS A 32 6.69 15.04 23.46
N LYS A 33 7.56 14.13 23.01
CA LYS A 33 8.83 13.78 23.70
C LYS A 33 9.77 14.99 23.69
N ILE A 34 10.10 15.52 22.51
CA ILE A 34 11.12 16.58 22.35
C ILE A 34 10.68 17.94 22.91
N THR A 35 9.37 18.23 22.98
CA THR A 35 8.87 19.48 23.58
C THR A 35 8.63 19.39 25.08
N ASN A 36 8.73 18.20 25.68
CA ASN A 36 8.73 18.06 27.14
C ASN A 36 10.13 18.35 27.68
N ILE A 37 10.51 19.63 27.66
CA ILE A 37 11.86 20.11 28.00
C ILE A 37 12.35 19.62 29.36
N ARG A 38 11.46 19.49 30.35
CA ARG A 38 11.85 18.98 31.68
C ARG A 38 12.25 17.51 31.62
N GLN A 39 11.43 16.68 30.95
CA GLN A 39 11.74 15.27 30.78
C GLN A 39 12.98 15.10 29.90
N LEU A 40 13.09 15.85 28.80
CA LEU A 40 14.23 15.79 27.90
C LEU A 40 15.52 16.15 28.63
N LYS A 41 15.52 17.20 29.47
CA LYS A 41 16.68 17.53 30.32
C LYS A 41 17.06 16.40 31.28
N ASN A 42 16.07 15.73 31.89
CA ASN A 42 16.34 14.59 32.75
C ASN A 42 16.87 13.37 31.98
N ASP A 43 16.33 13.10 30.79
CA ASP A 43 16.72 11.96 29.96
C ASP A 43 18.18 12.08 29.49
N TYR A 44 18.65 13.30 29.25
CA TYR A 44 20.02 13.61 28.82
C TYR A 44 20.96 14.02 29.96
N ASP A 45 20.49 14.00 31.22
CA ASP A 45 21.25 14.40 32.41
C ASP A 45 21.88 15.81 32.32
N VAL A 46 21.06 16.80 31.95
CA VAL A 46 21.47 18.21 31.78
C VAL A 46 20.55 19.17 32.52
N GLU A 47 21.07 20.34 32.91
CA GLU A 47 20.33 21.32 33.72
C GLU A 47 19.72 22.44 32.86
N THR A 48 20.41 22.84 31.78
CA THR A 48 20.01 23.97 30.93
C THR A 48 19.63 23.53 29.51
N ILE A 49 18.88 24.40 28.82
CA ILE A 49 18.54 24.17 27.40
C ILE A 49 19.79 24.34 26.53
N ASP A 50 20.74 25.19 26.92
CA ASP A 50 22.02 25.33 26.21
C ASP A 50 22.83 24.02 26.24
N GLN A 51 22.92 23.39 27.42
CA GLN A 51 23.56 22.07 27.57
C GLN A 51 22.82 21.01 26.76
N LEU A 52 21.49 21.00 26.82
CA LEU A 52 20.65 20.07 26.06
C LEU A 52 20.86 20.23 24.55
N ALA A 53 20.85 21.45 24.03
CA ALA A 53 21.08 21.72 22.62
C ALA A 53 22.50 21.32 22.18
N SER A 54 23.51 21.57 23.02
CA SER A 54 24.88 21.14 22.76
C SER A 54 25.00 19.61 22.73
N VAL A 55 24.41 18.90 23.69
CA VAL A 55 24.39 17.42 23.73
C VAL A 55 23.68 16.84 22.51
N LEU A 56 22.53 17.41 22.14
CA LEU A 56 21.79 17.01 20.93
C LEU A 56 22.58 17.27 19.64
N ASN A 57 23.52 18.22 19.63
CA ASN A 57 24.43 18.48 18.51
C ASN A 57 25.83 17.84 18.69
N GLY A 58 25.96 16.81 19.52
CA GLY A 58 27.22 16.07 19.68
C GLY A 58 28.34 16.87 20.37
N GLY A 59 28.00 17.87 21.17
CA GLY A 59 28.94 18.70 21.93
C GLY A 59 29.59 19.83 21.14
N ASN A 60 29.21 20.04 19.86
CA ASN A 60 29.73 21.12 19.05
C ASN A 60 28.98 22.42 19.33
N GLU A 61 29.70 23.50 19.60
CA GLU A 61 29.12 24.85 19.56
C GLU A 61 29.11 25.32 18.09
N SER A 62 27.92 25.38 17.48
CA SER A 62 27.72 25.83 16.11
C SER A 62 26.41 26.60 15.97
N GLN A 63 26.19 27.20 14.78
CA GLN A 63 24.91 27.83 14.46
C GLN A 63 23.73 26.85 14.63
N GLU A 64 23.93 25.57 14.30
CA GLU A 64 22.91 24.52 14.45
C GLU A 64 22.52 24.31 15.92
N THR A 65 23.47 24.42 16.85
CA THR A 65 23.19 24.34 18.29
C THR A 65 22.26 25.46 18.75
N GLU A 66 22.49 26.68 18.28
CA GLU A 66 21.63 27.83 18.60
C GLU A 66 20.25 27.70 17.93
N ASP A 67 20.19 27.15 16.72
CA ASP A 67 18.93 26.89 16.01
C ASP A 67 18.09 25.82 16.74
N ILE A 68 18.72 24.73 17.21
CA ILE A 68 18.09 23.68 18.02
C ILE A 68 17.54 24.28 19.33
N LYS A 69 18.35 25.07 20.02
CA LYS A 69 17.93 25.76 21.25
C LYS A 69 16.72 26.65 20.99
N ASN A 70 16.74 27.44 19.92
CA ASN A 70 15.63 28.32 19.56
C ASN A 70 14.36 27.53 19.22
N ALA A 71 14.50 26.41 18.51
CA ALA A 71 13.39 25.53 18.19
C ALA A 71 12.78 24.87 19.45
N LEU A 72 13.62 24.42 20.38
CA LEU A 72 13.20 23.87 21.67
C LEU A 72 12.48 24.91 22.53
N ASN A 73 13.01 26.14 22.63
CA ASN A 73 12.43 27.23 23.40
C ASN A 73 11.08 27.70 22.83
N ASN A 74 10.95 27.77 21.51
CA ASN A 74 9.76 28.25 20.83
C ASN A 74 8.76 27.15 20.46
N HIS A 75 9.10 25.89 20.76
CA HIS A 75 8.32 24.71 20.37
C HIS A 75 8.06 24.68 18.85
N ASP A 76 9.08 25.01 18.04
CA ASP A 76 8.98 25.01 16.59
C ASP A 76 8.90 23.57 16.07
N LYS A 77 7.66 23.08 15.95
CA LYS A 77 7.38 21.70 15.57
C LYS A 77 7.91 21.37 14.17
N SER A 78 7.91 22.34 13.25
CA SER A 78 8.39 22.08 11.89
C SER A 78 9.88 21.84 11.93
N PHE A 79 10.62 22.78 12.53
CA PHE A 79 12.07 22.66 12.63
C PHE A 79 12.50 21.38 13.34
N LEU A 80 11.84 21.01 14.43
CA LEU A 80 12.17 19.81 15.21
C LEU A 80 11.91 18.51 14.43
N VAL A 81 10.87 18.45 13.58
CA VAL A 81 10.61 17.30 12.70
C VAL A 81 11.58 17.27 11.54
N ASP A 82 11.83 18.42 10.89
CA ASP A 82 12.73 18.53 9.75
C ASP A 82 14.18 18.17 10.11
N ASN A 83 14.57 18.42 11.37
CA ASN A 83 15.90 18.09 11.90
C ASN A 83 15.93 16.82 12.75
N MET A 84 14.90 15.98 12.71
CA MET A 84 14.81 14.77 13.53
C MET A 84 16.03 13.85 13.36
N LYS A 85 16.59 13.74 12.15
CA LYS A 85 17.80 12.94 11.87
C LYS A 85 18.98 13.30 12.78
N ASN A 86 19.13 14.59 13.10
CA ASN A 86 20.23 15.10 13.91
C ASN A 86 19.90 15.06 15.41
N LEU A 87 18.60 15.13 15.75
CA LEU A 87 18.11 15.27 17.13
C LEU A 87 17.80 13.92 17.80
N ASP A 88 17.25 12.97 17.04
CA ASP A 88 16.81 11.67 17.52
C ASP A 88 16.87 10.68 16.34
N HIS A 89 18.06 10.06 16.18
CA HIS A 89 18.33 9.17 15.05
C HIS A 89 17.39 7.96 15.01
N GLU A 90 17.04 7.39 16.18
CA GLU A 90 16.14 6.24 16.28
C GLU A 90 14.71 6.59 15.83
N ALA A 91 14.20 7.75 16.29
CA ALA A 91 12.89 8.24 15.82
C ALA A 91 12.90 8.54 14.31
N TYR A 92 14.01 9.09 13.81
CA TYR A 92 14.18 9.34 12.39
C TYR A 92 14.19 8.05 11.56
N GLU A 93 14.95 7.03 11.96
CA GLU A 93 14.97 5.73 11.27
C GLU A 93 13.58 5.11 11.24
N THR A 94 12.88 5.10 12.38
CA THR A 94 11.51 4.56 12.48
C THR A 94 10.55 5.25 11.51
N ILE A 95 10.54 6.59 11.48
CA ILE A 95 9.65 7.34 10.58
C ILE A 95 10.09 7.19 9.12
N ASN A 96 11.39 7.10 8.85
CA ASN A 96 11.92 6.90 7.50
C ASN A 96 11.54 5.53 6.94
N ASP A 97 11.59 4.48 7.75
CA ASP A 97 11.15 3.14 7.38
C ASP A 97 9.65 3.12 7.05
N MET A 98 8.82 3.78 7.86
CA MET A 98 7.38 3.92 7.58
C MET A 98 7.13 4.70 6.28
N LYS A 99 7.92 5.74 5.98
CA LYS A 99 7.81 6.50 4.72
C LYS A 99 8.22 5.68 3.50
N ASN A 100 9.24 4.83 3.64
CA ASN A 100 9.62 3.90 2.58
C ASN A 100 8.49 2.90 2.34
N GLU A 101 7.90 2.35 3.40
CA GLU A 101 6.73 1.48 3.27
C GLU A 101 5.54 2.21 2.61
N GLU A 102 5.23 3.45 3.02
CA GLU A 102 4.17 4.26 2.41
C GLU A 102 4.35 4.36 0.90
N LYS A 103 5.58 4.66 0.46
CA LYS A 103 5.93 4.76 -0.95
C LYS A 103 5.76 3.43 -1.68
N ASP A 104 6.27 2.34 -1.11
CA ASP A 104 6.18 1.01 -1.72
C ASP A 104 4.72 0.55 -1.86
N VAL A 105 3.88 0.78 -0.84
CA VAL A 105 2.45 0.46 -0.88
C VAL A 105 1.71 1.34 -1.90
N ALA A 106 2.08 2.62 -2.02
CA ALA A 106 1.49 3.51 -3.01
C ALA A 106 1.81 3.07 -4.45
N GLU A 107 3.06 2.68 -4.72
CA GLU A 107 3.49 2.17 -6.03
C GLU A 107 2.78 0.85 -6.39
N GLN A 108 2.60 -0.03 -5.41
CA GLN A 108 1.82 -1.26 -5.59
C GLN A 108 0.34 -0.97 -5.87
N LEU A 109 -0.25 0.00 -5.14
CA LEU A 109 -1.65 0.39 -5.32
C LEU A 109 -1.90 0.99 -6.71
N GLU A 110 -0.98 1.83 -7.21
CA GLU A 110 -1.04 2.37 -8.57
C GLU A 110 -0.98 1.23 -9.60
N SER A 111 -0.01 0.32 -9.43
CA SER A 111 0.19 -0.83 -10.33
C SER A 111 -1.04 -1.74 -10.36
N ALA A 112 -1.60 -2.08 -9.20
CA ALA A 112 -2.83 -2.85 -9.09
C ALA A 112 -4.03 -2.12 -9.74
N THR A 113 -4.18 -0.82 -9.49
CA THR A 113 -5.24 0.00 -10.10
C THR A 113 -5.17 -0.05 -11.62
N LYS A 114 -3.96 0.11 -12.16
CA LYS A 114 -3.71 0.05 -13.61
C LYS A 114 -4.06 -1.32 -14.17
N PHE A 115 -3.56 -2.39 -13.54
CA PHE A 115 -3.86 -3.76 -13.94
C PHE A 115 -5.36 -4.04 -13.99
N TYR A 116 -6.11 -3.73 -12.93
CA TYR A 116 -7.55 -3.98 -12.91
C TYR A 116 -8.31 -3.15 -13.94
N LYS A 117 -7.98 -1.85 -14.11
CA LYS A 117 -8.68 -0.96 -15.04
C LYS A 117 -8.35 -1.22 -16.50
N GLU A 118 -7.11 -1.54 -16.82
CA GLU A 118 -6.65 -1.67 -18.22
C GLU A 118 -6.73 -3.11 -18.73
N PHE A 119 -6.69 -4.11 -17.84
CA PHE A 119 -6.66 -5.52 -18.22
C PHE A 119 -7.92 -6.28 -17.78
N VAL A 120 -8.17 -6.40 -16.47
CA VAL A 120 -9.22 -7.29 -15.95
C VAL A 120 -10.62 -6.80 -16.30
N MET A 121 -10.93 -5.54 -15.96
CA MET A 121 -12.27 -4.98 -16.16
C MET A 121 -12.68 -4.90 -17.64
N PRO A 122 -11.83 -4.49 -18.59
CA PRO A 122 -12.19 -4.50 -20.01
C PRO A 122 -12.48 -5.90 -20.54
N ILE A 123 -11.71 -6.92 -20.12
CA ILE A 123 -11.94 -8.30 -20.52
C ILE A 123 -13.29 -8.79 -20.01
N LEU A 124 -13.55 -8.67 -18.69
CA LEU A 124 -14.82 -9.10 -18.09
C LEU A 124 -16.00 -8.28 -18.64
N GLY A 125 -15.81 -6.99 -18.88
CA GLY A 125 -16.79 -6.11 -19.51
C GLY A 125 -17.17 -6.58 -20.91
N LYS A 126 -16.18 -6.93 -21.75
CA LYS A 126 -16.40 -7.45 -23.11
C LYS A 126 -17.08 -8.82 -23.09
N MET A 127 -16.66 -9.73 -22.19
CA MET A 127 -17.30 -11.03 -22.04
C MET A 127 -18.77 -10.90 -21.64
N LYS A 128 -19.09 -9.97 -20.72
CA LYS A 128 -20.47 -9.70 -20.33
C LYS A 128 -21.29 -9.03 -21.43
N SER A 129 -20.73 -8.04 -22.15
CA SER A 129 -21.46 -7.32 -23.20
C SER A 129 -21.83 -8.23 -24.36
N ASN A 130 -20.96 -9.18 -24.68
CA ASN A 130 -21.16 -10.17 -25.74
C ASN A 130 -21.95 -11.39 -25.25
N ARG A 131 -22.46 -11.36 -24.01
CA ARG A 131 -23.26 -12.42 -23.37
C ARG A 131 -22.53 -13.78 -23.29
N LEU A 132 -21.21 -13.75 -23.26
CA LEU A 132 -20.39 -14.95 -23.13
C LEU A 132 -20.45 -15.52 -21.72
N ILE A 133 -20.55 -14.62 -20.73
CA ILE A 133 -20.58 -14.95 -19.31
C ILE A 133 -21.64 -14.17 -18.53
N ARG A 134 -22.02 -14.67 -17.36
CA ARG A 134 -22.57 -13.91 -16.24
C ARG A 134 -21.67 -14.14 -15.02
N ILE A 135 -21.53 -13.09 -14.21
CA ILE A 135 -20.83 -13.17 -12.93
C ILE A 135 -21.92 -13.31 -11.88
N ASP A 136 -21.93 -14.43 -11.18
CA ASP A 136 -23.00 -14.85 -10.27
C ASP A 136 -22.72 -14.40 -8.84
N SER A 137 -21.45 -14.47 -8.43
CA SER A 137 -21.00 -13.98 -7.14
C SER A 137 -19.57 -13.43 -7.19
N ILE A 138 -19.27 -12.50 -6.28
CA ILE A 138 -17.93 -11.97 -6.02
C ILE A 138 -17.70 -12.13 -4.53
N ASN A 139 -16.75 -12.99 -4.17
CA ASN A 139 -16.45 -13.31 -2.78
C ASN A 139 -14.97 -13.03 -2.50
N SER A 140 -14.70 -12.49 -1.31
CA SER A 140 -13.33 -12.28 -0.83
C SER A 140 -13.17 -13.09 0.46
N SER A 141 -12.10 -13.88 0.55
CA SER A 141 -11.78 -14.52 1.83
C SER A 141 -11.10 -13.47 2.72
N GLY A 142 -11.64 -13.23 3.92
CA GLY A 142 -11.28 -12.05 4.72
C GLY A 142 -9.79 -11.92 5.04
N ASN A 143 -9.07 -13.04 5.17
CA ASN A 143 -7.64 -13.05 5.51
C ASN A 143 -6.71 -13.18 4.30
N ASN A 144 -7.18 -13.54 3.10
CA ASN A 144 -6.33 -13.59 1.91
C ASN A 144 -6.55 -12.36 1.03
N VAL A 145 -5.55 -12.02 0.21
CA VAL A 145 -5.65 -11.01 -0.84
C VAL A 145 -6.54 -11.42 -2.03
N ASP A 146 -7.01 -12.67 -2.03
CA ASP A 146 -7.73 -13.28 -3.13
C ASP A 146 -9.16 -12.73 -3.29
N THR A 147 -9.58 -12.57 -4.54
CA THR A 147 -10.95 -12.25 -4.94
C THR A 147 -11.46 -13.34 -5.85
N TYR A 148 -12.46 -14.08 -5.40
CA TYR A 148 -13.10 -15.15 -6.13
C TYR A 148 -14.29 -14.63 -6.92
N LEU A 149 -14.25 -14.79 -8.23
CA LEU A 149 -15.37 -14.51 -9.12
C LEU A 149 -16.01 -15.83 -9.51
N GLU A 150 -17.30 -16.03 -9.25
CA GLU A 150 -18.05 -17.18 -9.76
C GLU A 150 -18.68 -16.80 -11.11
N ILE A 151 -18.31 -17.54 -12.16
CA ILE A 151 -18.67 -17.21 -13.54
C ILE A 151 -19.46 -18.34 -14.18
N ASP A 152 -20.66 -18.01 -14.65
CA ASP A 152 -21.50 -18.84 -15.50
C ASP A 152 -21.21 -18.57 -16.97
N TYR A 153 -20.96 -19.64 -17.75
CA TYR A 153 -20.71 -19.58 -19.19
C TYR A 153 -21.95 -19.95 -19.99
N PHE A 154 -22.33 -19.11 -20.96
CA PHE A 154 -23.43 -19.40 -21.89
C PHE A 154 -22.97 -19.60 -23.33
N SER A 155 -21.70 -19.30 -23.61
CA SER A 155 -21.12 -19.37 -24.95
C SER A 155 -20.13 -20.51 -25.11
N THR A 156 -19.87 -20.86 -26.37
CA THR A 156 -18.91 -21.90 -26.76
C THR A 156 -17.50 -21.34 -26.89
N PHE A 157 -16.52 -22.23 -26.96
CA PHE A 157 -15.13 -21.84 -27.16
C PHE A 157 -14.90 -21.06 -28.46
N ASP A 158 -15.67 -21.38 -29.51
CA ASP A 158 -15.57 -20.70 -30.80
C ASP A 158 -16.03 -19.24 -30.70
N ASP A 159 -17.06 -18.96 -29.91
CA ASP A 159 -17.53 -17.58 -29.65
C ASP A 159 -16.43 -16.76 -28.94
N PHE A 160 -15.76 -17.34 -27.94
CA PHE A 160 -14.64 -16.70 -27.27
C PHE A 160 -13.45 -16.48 -28.22
N LYS A 161 -13.11 -17.48 -29.05
CA LYS A 161 -12.07 -17.33 -30.07
C LYS A 161 -12.40 -16.21 -31.05
N GLU A 162 -13.65 -16.07 -31.43
CA GLU A 162 -14.08 -15.04 -32.37
C GLU A 162 -13.96 -13.64 -31.77
N ASP A 163 -14.43 -13.46 -30.54
CA ASP A 163 -14.42 -12.17 -29.86
C ASP A 163 -13.02 -11.76 -29.37
N PHE A 164 -12.12 -12.71 -29.17
CA PHE A 164 -10.78 -12.47 -28.64
C PHE A 164 -9.67 -13.00 -29.55
N LYS A 165 -9.86 -12.96 -30.88
CA LYS A 165 -8.90 -13.47 -31.89
C LYS A 165 -7.43 -13.06 -31.68
N ALA A 166 -7.17 -11.91 -31.07
CA ALA A 166 -5.83 -11.39 -30.80
C ALA A 166 -5.30 -11.67 -29.38
N ALA A 167 -6.09 -12.29 -28.50
CA ALA A 167 -5.73 -12.49 -27.11
C ALA A 167 -5.26 -13.93 -26.86
N SER A 168 -3.97 -14.08 -26.55
CA SER A 168 -3.33 -15.39 -26.36
C SER A 168 -3.85 -16.18 -25.15
N PHE A 169 -4.51 -15.53 -24.18
CA PHE A 169 -5.03 -16.19 -22.98
C PHE A 169 -6.26 -17.08 -23.24
N VAL A 170 -7.03 -16.79 -24.30
CA VAL A 170 -8.32 -17.47 -24.53
C VAL A 170 -8.17 -18.97 -24.80
N PRO A 171 -7.24 -19.43 -25.67
CA PRO A 171 -7.00 -20.86 -25.86
C PRO A 171 -6.46 -21.57 -24.62
N GLU A 172 -5.53 -20.96 -23.88
CA GLU A 172 -4.87 -21.61 -22.73
C GLU A 172 -5.80 -21.81 -21.53
N VAL A 173 -6.77 -20.90 -21.35
CA VAL A 173 -7.55 -20.80 -20.11
C VAL A 173 -9.01 -21.22 -20.29
N ILE A 174 -9.68 -20.67 -21.32
CA ILE A 174 -11.14 -20.79 -21.48
C ILE A 174 -11.52 -22.15 -22.07
N GLU A 175 -10.69 -22.72 -22.94
CA GLU A 175 -10.98 -23.98 -23.63
C GLU A 175 -11.18 -25.16 -22.66
N LYS A 176 -10.31 -25.26 -21.64
CA LYS A 176 -10.35 -26.34 -20.64
C LYS A 176 -11.62 -26.26 -19.78
N HIS A 177 -11.97 -25.07 -19.31
CA HIS A 177 -13.08 -24.87 -18.38
C HIS A 177 -14.45 -24.98 -19.05
N LEU A 178 -14.58 -24.55 -20.30
CA LEU A 178 -15.79 -24.80 -21.09
C LEU A 178 -16.03 -26.30 -21.35
N LYS A 179 -14.96 -27.10 -21.45
CA LYS A 179 -15.06 -28.57 -21.58
C LYS A 179 -15.47 -29.22 -20.25
N ASP A 180 -14.96 -28.71 -19.13
CA ASP A 180 -15.18 -29.30 -17.80
C ASP A 180 -16.51 -28.84 -17.14
N LYS A 181 -17.18 -27.81 -17.67
CA LYS A 181 -18.43 -27.22 -17.13
C LYS A 181 -18.34 -26.79 -15.66
N THR A 182 -17.15 -26.41 -15.23
CA THR A 182 -16.86 -25.99 -13.85
C THR A 182 -17.01 -24.48 -13.70
N SER A 183 -17.57 -24.04 -12.57
CA SER A 183 -17.48 -22.65 -12.13
C SER A 183 -16.01 -22.26 -12.05
N ILE A 184 -15.64 -21.17 -12.70
CA ILE A 184 -14.29 -20.63 -12.57
C ILE A 184 -14.19 -19.92 -11.24
N SER A 185 -13.20 -20.25 -10.43
CA SER A 185 -12.70 -19.40 -9.35
C SER A 185 -11.43 -18.71 -9.84
N VAL A 186 -11.50 -17.43 -10.20
CA VAL A 186 -10.30 -16.64 -10.44
C VAL A 186 -9.68 -16.31 -9.08
N ILE A 187 -8.41 -16.66 -8.88
CA ILE A 187 -7.58 -16.12 -7.81
C ILE A 187 -6.64 -15.11 -8.44
N PHE A 188 -6.38 -13.99 -7.77
CA PHE A 188 -5.26 -13.09 -8.07
C PHE A 188 -4.23 -13.30 -6.96
N THR A 189 -3.26 -14.17 -7.19
CA THR A 189 -2.31 -14.65 -6.18
C THR A 189 -1.22 -13.64 -5.81
N GLU A 190 -0.60 -13.89 -4.65
CA GLU A 190 0.49 -13.21 -3.92
C GLU A 190 1.77 -12.78 -4.66
N ASP A 191 1.80 -12.65 -5.99
CA ASP A 191 2.96 -11.98 -6.60
C ASP A 191 2.79 -10.47 -6.43
N ASN A 192 3.81 -9.82 -5.86
CA ASN A 192 3.91 -8.37 -5.62
C ASN A 192 3.66 -7.50 -6.89
N TYR A 193 3.47 -8.13 -8.03
CA TYR A 193 3.10 -7.56 -9.31
C TYR A 193 2.01 -8.42 -9.98
N PRO A 194 0.71 -8.07 -9.82
CA PRO A 194 -0.35 -8.74 -10.53
C PRO A 194 -0.07 -8.69 -12.04
N ASN A 195 0.15 -9.86 -12.61
CA ASN A 195 0.50 -10.05 -14.00
C ASN A 195 -0.55 -10.94 -14.69
N LYS A 196 -0.47 -11.01 -16.03
CA LYS A 196 -1.44 -11.73 -16.86
C LYS A 196 -1.55 -13.24 -16.58
N TYR A 197 -0.62 -13.82 -15.83
CA TYR A 197 -0.58 -15.24 -15.46
C TYR A 197 -1.09 -15.50 -14.04
N ASP A 198 -1.30 -14.46 -13.22
CA ASP A 198 -1.74 -14.62 -11.81
C ASP A 198 -3.21 -14.97 -11.65
N ILE A 199 -3.92 -15.13 -12.77
CA ILE A 199 -5.29 -15.62 -12.80
C ILE A 199 -5.23 -17.14 -12.61
N THR A 200 -5.30 -17.60 -11.37
CA THR A 200 -5.34 -19.04 -11.06
C THR A 200 -6.78 -19.51 -11.03
N PHE A 201 -7.09 -20.61 -11.73
CA PHE A 201 -8.44 -21.16 -11.86
C PHE A 201 -8.61 -22.38 -10.96
N ILE A 202 -9.49 -22.32 -9.96
CA ILE A 202 -9.86 -23.49 -9.13
C ILE A 202 -11.22 -24.02 -9.56
N ALA A 203 -11.27 -25.34 -9.81
CA ALA A 203 -12.45 -26.12 -10.16
C ALA A 203 -13.12 -26.73 -8.93
#